data_AF-A0A158GYE2-F1
#
_entry.id   AF-A0A158GYE2-F1
#
_cell.length_a   1.000
_cell.length_b   1.000
_cell.length_c   1.000
_cell.angle_alpha   90.00
_cell.angle_beta   90.00
_cell.angle_gamma   90.00
#
_symmetry.space_group_name_H-M   'P 1'
#
loop_
_entity.id
_entity.type
_entity.pdbx_description
1 polymer ?
#
loop_
_entity_poly.entity_id
_entity_poly.type
_entity_poly.pdbx_seq_one_letter_code
_entity_poly.pdbx_strand_id
1 'polypeptide(L)'
;MTRMSRFAFASTHAACALASVVMLALAGCAQPEQRVQPGMDQQEIVAKLGPPKETYDLPNGGKRLMWPTQPMGSTTTAVDLDASGKVVSVRQVLQENEFYRAEVNKWTRNDVMVAFGRPFETAYFKRMDREVWSYRYMENNISHMIFNFYFDAQGVLRQTQKQPDPKFDPSQRSIL
;
A
#
# COMPACT_ATOMS: atom_id res chain seq x y z
N MET A 1 20.84 37.09 71.87
CA MET A 1 19.85 36.75 72.92
C MET A 1 18.61 37.58 72.62
N THR A 2 17.43 37.09 72.22
CA THR A 2 16.78 35.78 72.36
C THR A 2 15.63 35.71 71.33
N ARG A 3 15.35 34.51 70.81
CA ARG A 3 14.13 33.96 70.15
C ARG A 3 12.87 34.87 70.13
N MET A 4 12.00 34.82 69.13
CA MET A 4 11.33 33.60 68.67
C MET A 4 10.54 33.86 67.37
N SER A 5 10.78 33.02 66.37
CA SER A 5 10.03 32.95 65.12
C SER A 5 8.60 32.46 65.35
N ARG A 6 7.63 33.08 64.68
CA ARG A 6 6.30 32.50 64.42
C ARG A 6 6.13 32.35 62.91
N PHE A 7 6.32 31.13 62.42
CA PHE A 7 5.84 30.71 61.11
C PHE A 7 4.34 30.42 61.25
N ALA A 8 3.51 31.14 60.46
CA ALA A 8 2.11 30.80 60.26
C ALA A 8 1.91 30.47 58.78
N PHE A 9 1.24 29.33 58.58
CA PHE A 9 1.10 28.54 57.37
C PHE A 9 0.53 29.30 56.16
N ALA A 10 1.07 28.94 54.99
CA ALA A 10 0.60 29.35 53.67
C ALA A 10 -0.80 28.81 53.38
N SER A 11 -1.66 29.69 52.86
CA SER A 11 -3.01 29.36 52.40
C SER A 11 -2.97 28.59 51.08
N THR A 12 -3.59 27.43 51.14
CA THR A 12 -3.75 26.41 50.10
C THR A 12 -4.79 26.82 49.03
N HIS A 13 -4.64 26.25 47.83
CA HIS A 13 -5.60 26.13 46.71
C HIS A 13 -5.60 27.22 45.63
N ALA A 14 -4.88 26.97 44.54
CA ALA A 14 -5.44 27.02 43.17
C ALA A 14 -4.36 26.68 42.12
N ALA A 15 -3.53 25.66 42.38
CA ALA A 15 -2.69 25.06 41.36
C ALA A 15 -3.41 23.82 40.84
N CYS A 16 -4.19 23.94 39.76
CA CYS A 16 -4.61 22.87 38.84
C CYS A 16 -5.85 23.29 38.04
N ALA A 17 -5.67 24.09 37.00
CA ALA A 17 -6.59 24.10 35.87
C ALA A 17 -5.91 24.86 34.72
N LEU A 18 -5.89 24.26 33.53
CA LEU A 18 -5.57 24.83 32.20
C LEU A 18 -4.32 24.29 31.48
N ALA A 19 -3.70 23.20 31.96
CA ALA A 19 -2.70 22.46 31.18
C ALA A 19 -3.26 21.13 30.64
N SER A 20 -4.42 21.13 29.96
CA SER A 20 -5.01 19.86 29.47
C SER A 20 -5.98 20.03 28.28
N VAL A 21 -5.59 20.68 27.18
CA VAL A 21 -6.27 20.47 25.88
C VAL A 21 -5.26 20.56 24.72
N VAL A 22 -4.27 19.65 24.69
CA VAL A 22 -3.51 19.33 23.47
C VAL A 22 -3.47 17.81 23.33
N MET A 23 -4.61 17.24 22.93
CA MET A 23 -4.67 15.91 22.31
C MET A 23 -5.74 15.96 21.21
N LEU A 24 -5.50 16.80 20.19
CA LEU A 24 -6.13 16.52 18.89
C LEU A 24 -5.48 15.24 18.38
N ALA A 25 -6.20 14.14 18.53
CA ALA A 25 -5.86 12.86 17.98
C ALA A 25 -5.51 13.02 16.51
N LEU A 26 -4.27 12.67 16.13
CA LEU A 26 -3.94 12.36 14.76
C LEU A 26 -4.71 11.10 14.38
N ALA A 27 -5.97 11.26 13.98
CA ALA A 27 -6.69 10.24 13.23
C ALA A 27 -6.09 10.20 11.81
N GLY A 28 -4.85 9.73 11.71
CA GLY A 28 -4.27 9.35 10.44
C GLY A 28 -5.12 8.22 9.86
N CYS A 29 -5.46 8.31 8.58
CA CYS A 29 -6.09 7.20 7.88
C CYS A 29 -5.13 6.00 7.91
N ALA A 30 -5.37 5.04 8.80
CA ALA A 30 -4.55 3.84 8.90
C ALA A 30 -4.66 3.06 7.58
N GLN A 31 -3.53 2.82 6.93
CA GLN A 31 -3.49 2.04 5.70
C GLN A 31 -3.93 0.59 6.00
N PRO A 32 -4.58 -0.11 5.06
CA PRO A 32 -5.06 -1.48 5.30
C PRO A 32 -3.99 -2.44 5.80
N GLU A 33 -2.77 -2.35 5.26
CA GLU A 33 -1.61 -3.16 5.67
C GLU A 33 -1.21 -2.97 7.14
N GLN A 34 -1.43 -1.78 7.72
CA GLN A 34 -1.11 -1.48 9.13
C GLN A 34 -2.09 -2.16 10.10
N ARG A 35 -3.25 -2.63 9.60
CA ARG A 35 -4.28 -3.28 10.40
C ARG A 35 -4.14 -4.80 10.45
N VAL A 36 -3.20 -5.37 9.70
CA VAL A 36 -2.94 -6.81 9.62
C VAL A 36 -1.57 -7.12 10.21
N GLN A 37 -1.47 -8.21 10.96
CA GLN A 37 -0.21 -8.66 11.58
C GLN A 37 0.03 -10.14 11.26
N PRO A 38 1.31 -10.57 11.20
CA PRO A 38 1.64 -11.99 11.11
C PRO A 38 0.96 -12.82 12.21
N GLY A 39 0.53 -14.03 11.87
CA GLY A 39 -0.18 -14.95 12.76
C GLY A 39 -1.69 -14.76 12.83
N MET A 40 -2.26 -13.68 12.27
CA MET A 40 -3.72 -13.54 12.17
C MET A 40 -4.34 -14.64 11.32
N ASP A 41 -5.59 -14.99 11.63
CA ASP A 41 -6.39 -15.89 10.81
C ASP A 41 -7.04 -15.17 9.63
N GLN A 42 -7.25 -15.89 8.52
CA GLN A 42 -7.95 -15.35 7.35
C GLN A 42 -9.29 -14.67 7.71
N GLN A 43 -10.08 -15.28 8.60
CA GLN A 43 -11.37 -14.74 9.02
C GLN A 43 -11.22 -13.40 9.75
N GLU A 44 -10.18 -13.24 10.56
CA GLU A 44 -9.90 -11.99 11.25
C GLU A 44 -9.53 -10.88 10.25
N ILE A 45 -8.72 -11.19 9.24
CA ILE A 45 -8.35 -10.24 8.18
C ILE A 45 -9.59 -9.78 7.42
N VAL A 46 -10.45 -10.73 7.03
CA VAL A 46 -11.70 -10.42 6.31
C VAL A 46 -12.63 -9.56 7.17
N ALA A 47 -12.70 -9.79 8.48
CA ALA A 47 -13.46 -8.94 9.39
C ALA A 47 -12.92 -7.50 9.46
N LYS A 48 -11.60 -7.30 9.34
CA LYS A 48 -10.95 -5.98 9.40
C LYS A 48 -10.97 -5.23 8.05
N LEU A 49 -10.76 -5.93 6.95
CA LEU A 49 -10.55 -5.35 5.62
C LEU A 49 -11.73 -5.55 4.65
N GLY A 50 -12.68 -6.40 5.00
CA GLY A 50 -13.68 -6.94 4.09
C GLY A 50 -13.14 -8.11 3.26
N PRO A 51 -13.98 -8.74 2.41
CA PRO A 51 -13.55 -9.83 1.56
C PRO A 51 -12.47 -9.37 0.56
N PRO A 52 -11.44 -10.18 0.27
CA PRO A 52 -10.48 -9.86 -0.78
C PRO A 52 -11.16 -9.85 -2.14
N LYS A 53 -10.68 -9.01 -3.06
CA LYS A 53 -11.19 -8.97 -4.45
C LYS A 53 -10.44 -9.93 -5.37
N GLU A 54 -9.22 -10.28 -5.01
CA GLU A 54 -8.41 -11.24 -5.75
C GLU A 54 -7.74 -12.22 -4.77
N THR A 55 -7.57 -13.46 -5.22
CA THR A 55 -6.89 -14.52 -4.46
C THR A 55 -6.06 -15.35 -5.41
N TYR A 56 -4.81 -15.62 -5.03
CA TYR A 56 -3.84 -16.37 -5.82
C TYR A 56 -3.22 -17.48 -4.99
N ASP A 57 -2.99 -18.63 -5.60
CA ASP A 57 -2.23 -19.71 -4.96
C ASP A 57 -0.74 -19.40 -4.98
N LEU A 58 -0.04 -19.70 -3.88
CA LEU A 58 1.40 -19.52 -3.75
C LEU A 58 2.11 -20.88 -3.85
N PRO A 59 3.36 -20.94 -4.37
CA PRO A 59 4.08 -22.20 -4.55
C PRO A 59 4.31 -23.00 -3.26
N ASN A 60 4.27 -22.36 -2.10
CA ASN A 60 4.40 -23.00 -0.79
C ASN A 60 3.10 -23.63 -0.26
N GLY A 61 2.05 -23.72 -1.09
CA GLY A 61 0.73 -24.20 -0.69
C GLY A 61 -0.10 -23.16 0.07
N GLY A 62 0.43 -21.95 0.24
CA GLY A 62 -0.26 -20.81 0.81
C GLY A 62 -1.15 -20.09 -0.20
N LYS A 63 -1.74 -18.97 0.24
CA LYS A 63 -2.56 -18.10 -0.61
C LYS A 63 -2.17 -16.65 -0.45
N ARG A 64 -2.22 -15.89 -1.52
CA ARG A 64 -2.16 -14.43 -1.48
C ARG A 64 -3.56 -13.86 -1.64
N LEU A 65 -4.01 -13.08 -0.67
CA LEU A 65 -5.24 -12.32 -0.70
C LEU A 65 -4.94 -10.87 -1.07
N MET A 66 -5.74 -10.24 -1.93
CA MET A 66 -5.51 -8.86 -2.35
C MET A 66 -6.75 -7.98 -2.30
N TRP A 67 -6.54 -6.72 -1.92
CA TRP A 67 -7.53 -5.64 -1.90
C TRP A 67 -7.07 -4.48 -2.82
N PRO A 68 -7.20 -4.62 -4.16
CA PRO A 68 -6.88 -3.56 -5.10
C PRO A 68 -7.88 -2.40 -5.02
N THR A 69 -7.35 -1.19 -5.21
CA THR A 69 -8.14 0.06 -5.33
C THR A 69 -8.27 0.55 -6.78
N GLN A 70 -7.58 -0.09 -7.73
CA GLN A 70 -7.69 0.17 -9.17
C GLN A 70 -9.11 -0.14 -9.71
N PRO A 71 -9.54 0.50 -10.81
CA PRO A 71 -8.80 1.44 -11.66
C PRO A 71 -8.71 2.88 -11.12
N MET A 72 -9.47 3.22 -10.07
CA MET A 72 -9.56 4.60 -9.57
C MET A 72 -8.46 4.95 -8.56
N GLY A 73 -7.96 3.97 -7.82
CA GLY A 73 -6.87 4.12 -6.85
C GLY A 73 -5.52 3.67 -7.37
N SER A 74 -4.53 3.70 -6.48
CA SER A 74 -3.09 3.50 -6.78
C SER A 74 -2.42 2.51 -5.81
N THR A 75 -3.20 1.79 -5.01
CA THR A 75 -2.71 0.83 -4.03
C THR A 75 -3.39 -0.53 -4.16
N THR A 76 -2.64 -1.57 -3.84
CA THR A 76 -3.14 -2.92 -3.60
C THR A 76 -2.46 -3.43 -2.33
N THR A 77 -3.24 -3.71 -1.29
CA THR A 77 -2.75 -4.43 -0.11
C THR A 77 -2.80 -5.92 -0.42
N ALA A 78 -1.66 -6.61 -0.28
CA ALA A 78 -1.53 -8.04 -0.44
C ALA A 78 -1.16 -8.69 0.89
N VAL A 79 -1.85 -9.76 1.25
CA VAL A 79 -1.60 -10.55 2.45
C VAL A 79 -1.30 -11.98 2.04
N ASP A 80 -0.15 -12.49 2.44
CA ASP A 80 0.25 -13.87 2.21
C ASP A 80 -0.12 -14.71 3.43
N LEU A 81 -0.83 -15.80 3.17
CA LEU A 81 -1.17 -16.84 4.12
C LEU A 81 -0.31 -18.07 3.86
N ASP A 82 0.08 -18.77 4.91
CA ASP A 82 0.63 -20.12 4.79
C ASP A 82 -0.47 -21.17 4.48
N ALA A 83 -0.06 -22.42 4.32
CA ALA A 83 -0.97 -23.53 4.07
C ALA A 83 -1.96 -23.81 5.22
N SER A 84 -1.72 -23.27 6.42
CA SER A 84 -2.63 -23.35 7.57
C SER A 84 -3.64 -22.19 7.61
N GLY A 85 -3.56 -21.24 6.68
CA GLY A 85 -4.44 -20.08 6.60
C GLY A 85 -4.05 -18.92 7.53
N LYS A 86 -2.81 -18.94 8.05
CA LYS A 86 -2.28 -17.90 8.96
C LYS A 86 -1.43 -16.90 8.19
N VAL A 87 -1.50 -15.62 8.57
CA VAL A 87 -0.71 -14.55 7.93
C VAL A 87 0.78 -14.77 8.14
N VAL A 88 1.53 -14.76 7.04
CA VAL A 88 3.00 -14.73 7.07
C VAL A 88 3.57 -13.39 6.63
N SER A 89 2.89 -12.65 5.75
CA SER A 89 3.31 -11.29 5.36
C SER A 89 2.15 -10.42 4.92
N VAL A 90 2.29 -9.10 5.06
CA VAL A 90 1.37 -8.10 4.52
C VAL A 90 2.16 -6.94 3.94
N ARG A 91 1.82 -6.52 2.70
CA ARG A 91 2.55 -5.47 1.96
C ARG A 91 1.60 -4.69 1.04
N GLN A 92 1.94 -3.44 0.76
CA GLN A 92 1.33 -2.66 -0.32
C GLN A 92 2.14 -2.88 -1.60
N VAL A 93 1.61 -3.59 -2.60
CA VAL A 93 2.41 -4.16 -3.70
C VAL A 93 2.54 -3.28 -4.95
N LEU A 94 1.76 -2.21 -5.07
CA LEU A 94 1.88 -1.19 -6.13
C LEU A 94 2.83 -0.07 -5.69
N GLN A 95 4.11 -0.39 -5.57
CA GLN A 95 5.18 0.55 -5.21
C GLN A 95 6.41 0.29 -6.06
N GLU A 96 7.24 1.32 -6.26
CA GLU A 96 8.43 1.23 -7.12
C GLU A 96 9.37 0.10 -6.71
N ASN A 97 9.69 -0.02 -5.42
CA ASN A 97 10.55 -1.07 -4.89
C ASN A 97 9.97 -2.48 -5.08
N GLU A 98 8.65 -2.62 -5.06
CA GLU A 98 7.96 -3.88 -5.32
C GLU A 98 7.99 -4.24 -6.80
N PHE A 99 7.73 -3.27 -7.68
CA PHE A 99 7.78 -3.47 -9.13
C PHE A 99 9.18 -3.87 -9.61
N TYR A 100 10.24 -3.32 -9.02
CA TYR A 100 11.62 -3.68 -9.36
C TYR A 100 12.06 -5.08 -8.94
N ARG A 101 11.22 -5.83 -8.22
CA ARG A 101 11.45 -7.26 -7.99
C ARG A 101 11.16 -8.11 -9.21
N ALA A 102 10.45 -7.58 -10.20
CA ALA A 102 10.12 -8.32 -11.41
C ALA A 102 11.38 -8.60 -12.24
N GLU A 103 11.58 -9.86 -12.61
CA GLU A 103 12.75 -10.27 -13.38
C GLU A 103 12.44 -10.35 -14.88
N VAL A 104 13.02 -9.44 -15.65
CA VAL A 104 12.94 -9.44 -17.11
C VAL A 104 13.56 -10.72 -17.68
N ASN A 105 12.94 -11.26 -18.73
CA ASN A 105 13.23 -12.53 -19.39
C ASN A 105 12.97 -13.79 -18.54
N LYS A 106 12.40 -13.66 -17.33
CA LYS A 106 12.05 -14.79 -16.47
C LYS A 106 10.59 -14.77 -16.06
N TRP A 107 10.12 -13.64 -15.52
CA TRP A 107 8.75 -13.52 -15.07
C TRP A 107 7.80 -13.59 -16.25
N THR A 108 6.65 -14.20 -16.01
CA THR A 108 5.54 -14.30 -16.93
C THR A 108 4.40 -13.37 -16.54
N ARG A 109 3.38 -13.27 -17.39
CA ARG A 109 2.09 -12.66 -17.05
C ARG A 109 1.53 -13.19 -15.72
N ASN A 110 1.65 -14.49 -15.46
CA ASN A 110 1.16 -15.08 -14.23
C ASN A 110 1.95 -14.58 -13.00
N ASP A 111 3.28 -14.48 -13.11
CA ASP A 111 4.11 -13.98 -12.01
C ASP A 111 3.76 -12.53 -11.67
N VAL A 112 3.56 -11.68 -12.69
CA VAL A 112 3.12 -10.28 -12.52
C VAL A 112 1.73 -10.21 -11.88
N MET A 113 0.79 -11.06 -12.32
CA MET A 113 -0.56 -11.13 -11.76
C MET A 113 -0.56 -11.57 -10.28
N VAL A 114 0.21 -12.61 -9.92
CA VAL A 114 0.36 -13.06 -8.53
C VAL A 114 1.10 -12.02 -7.68
N ALA A 115 2.03 -11.26 -8.26
CA ALA A 115 2.78 -10.23 -7.55
C ALA A 115 1.94 -8.97 -7.26
N PHE A 116 1.21 -8.47 -8.25
CA PHE A 116 0.64 -7.11 -8.22
C PHE A 116 -0.88 -7.06 -8.41
N GLY A 117 -1.51 -8.19 -8.76
CA GLY A 117 -2.92 -8.28 -9.09
C GLY A 117 -3.22 -7.81 -10.51
N ARG A 118 -4.50 -7.62 -10.84
CA ARG A 118 -4.92 -7.19 -12.18
C ARG A 118 -4.46 -5.75 -12.48
N PRO A 119 -3.97 -5.48 -13.70
CA PRO A 119 -3.66 -4.11 -14.11
C PRO A 119 -4.96 -3.29 -14.26
N PHE A 120 -4.86 -1.95 -14.18
CA PHE A 120 -6.01 -1.11 -14.50
C PHE A 120 -6.28 -1.03 -16.01
N GLU A 121 -5.25 -1.28 -16.83
CA GLU A 121 -5.30 -1.20 -18.28
C GLU A 121 -4.39 -2.24 -18.91
N THR A 122 -4.89 -2.82 -20.01
CA THR A 122 -4.12 -3.70 -20.88
C THR A 122 -4.17 -3.15 -22.31
N ALA A 123 -3.02 -3.02 -22.96
CA ALA A 123 -2.91 -2.58 -24.35
C ALA A 123 -2.01 -3.53 -25.14
N TYR A 124 -2.10 -3.48 -26.47
CA TYR A 124 -1.18 -4.22 -27.34
C TYR A 124 -0.57 -3.28 -28.38
N PHE A 125 0.76 -3.19 -28.38
CA PHE A 125 1.51 -2.32 -29.28
C PHE A 125 2.05 -3.10 -30.48
N LYS A 126 1.28 -3.08 -31.59
CA LYS A 126 1.61 -3.80 -32.84
C LYS A 126 3.05 -3.58 -33.33
N ARG A 127 3.56 -2.36 -33.26
CA ARG A 127 4.92 -2.04 -33.74
C ARG A 127 6.02 -2.76 -32.96
N MET A 128 5.78 -3.00 -31.66
CA MET A 128 6.73 -3.70 -30.78
C MET A 128 6.42 -5.19 -30.68
N ASP A 129 5.24 -5.62 -31.13
CA ASP A 129 4.68 -6.94 -30.86
C ASP A 129 4.70 -7.25 -29.35
N ARG A 130 4.11 -6.35 -28.55
CA ARG A 130 4.07 -6.47 -27.08
C ARG A 130 2.67 -6.22 -26.54
N GLU A 131 2.25 -7.07 -25.63
CA GLU A 131 1.16 -6.77 -24.70
C GLU A 131 1.71 -5.95 -23.53
N VAL A 132 0.97 -4.94 -23.09
CA VAL A 132 1.38 -4.03 -22.02
C VAL A 132 0.32 -4.02 -20.94
N TRP A 133 0.75 -4.25 -19.71
CA TRP A 133 -0.08 -4.11 -18.51
C TRP A 133 0.38 -2.91 -17.70
N SER A 134 -0.57 -2.04 -17.38
CA SER A 134 -0.31 -0.77 -16.73
C SER A 134 -0.87 -0.75 -15.30
N TYR A 135 -0.09 -0.20 -14.36
CA TYR A 135 -0.46 -0.06 -12.95
C TYR A 135 -0.25 1.39 -12.51
N ARG A 136 -1.27 2.01 -11.90
CA ARG A 136 -1.13 3.33 -11.27
C ARG A 136 -0.53 3.17 -9.88
N TYR A 137 0.45 4.01 -9.54
CA TYR A 137 1.05 4.06 -8.20
C TYR A 137 1.44 5.49 -7.81
N MET A 138 1.77 5.68 -6.54
CA MET A 138 2.35 6.92 -6.02
C MET A 138 3.84 6.74 -5.76
N GLU A 139 4.67 7.52 -6.44
CA GLU A 139 6.10 7.56 -6.20
C GLU A 139 6.42 8.63 -5.15
N ASN A 140 7.19 8.25 -4.13
CA ASN A 140 7.60 9.12 -3.01
C ASN A 140 6.45 9.85 -2.31
N ASN A 141 5.23 9.29 -2.36
CA ASN A 141 3.98 9.86 -1.84
C ASN A 141 3.57 11.22 -2.46
N ILE A 142 4.17 11.63 -3.58
CA ILE A 142 3.93 12.95 -4.19
C ILE A 142 3.70 12.92 -5.71
N SER A 143 4.18 11.89 -6.41
CA SER A 143 4.12 11.81 -7.87
C SER A 143 3.19 10.70 -8.33
N HIS A 144 2.16 11.04 -9.08
CA HIS A 144 1.28 10.07 -9.73
C HIS A 144 1.97 9.47 -10.95
N MET A 145 2.22 8.17 -10.92
CA MET A 145 2.98 7.46 -11.93
C MET A 145 2.21 6.25 -12.46
N ILE A 146 2.57 5.82 -13.66
CA ILE A 146 2.16 4.54 -14.23
C ILE A 146 3.42 3.68 -14.41
N PHE A 147 3.34 2.43 -13.95
CA PHE A 147 4.34 1.40 -14.22
C PHE A 147 3.79 0.39 -15.23
N ASN A 148 4.55 0.15 -16.29
CA ASN A 148 4.18 -0.69 -17.43
C ASN A 148 5.03 -1.96 -17.46
N PHE A 149 4.39 -3.10 -17.64
CA PHE A 149 5.02 -4.39 -17.92
C PHE A 149 4.75 -4.80 -19.36
N TYR A 150 5.79 -5.07 -20.14
CA TYR A 150 5.70 -5.44 -21.56
C TYR A 150 6.00 -6.92 -21.74
N PHE A 151 5.04 -7.68 -22.26
CA PHE A 151 5.14 -9.11 -22.50
C PHE A 151 5.28 -9.42 -23.99
N ASP A 152 6.06 -10.44 -24.33
CA ASP A 152 6.05 -11.03 -25.67
C ASP A 152 4.82 -11.91 -25.90
N ALA A 153 4.70 -12.48 -27.10
CA ALA A 153 3.60 -13.36 -27.48
C ALA A 153 3.48 -14.61 -26.58
N GLN A 154 4.59 -15.08 -25.99
CA GLN A 154 4.61 -16.21 -25.06
C GLN A 154 4.20 -15.79 -23.64
N GLY A 155 4.03 -14.49 -23.39
CA GLY A 155 3.66 -13.95 -22.09
C GLY A 155 4.85 -13.78 -21.15
N VAL A 156 6.09 -13.76 -21.66
CA VAL A 156 7.30 -13.51 -20.88
C VAL A 156 7.56 -12.01 -20.82
N LEU A 157 7.87 -11.50 -19.63
CA LEU A 157 8.22 -10.11 -19.38
C LEU A 157 9.52 -9.76 -20.11
N ARG A 158 9.46 -8.79 -21.02
CA ARG A 158 10.62 -8.33 -21.81
C ARG A 158 11.11 -6.94 -21.45
N GLN A 159 10.26 -6.12 -20.88
CA GLN A 159 10.61 -4.75 -20.52
C GLN A 159 9.68 -4.22 -19.45
N THR A 160 10.22 -3.34 -18.60
CA THR A 160 9.44 -2.48 -17.71
C THR A 160 9.68 -1.02 -18.07
N GLN A 161 8.70 -0.17 -17.77
CA GLN A 161 8.84 1.27 -17.96
C GLN A 161 7.96 2.01 -16.95
N LYS A 162 8.45 3.08 -16.36
CA LYS A 162 7.62 4.04 -15.62
C LYS A 162 7.46 5.34 -16.40
N GLN A 163 6.33 6.00 -16.21
CA GLN A 163 6.02 7.31 -16.79
C GLN A 163 5.11 8.11 -15.85
N PRO A 164 5.13 9.46 -15.90
CA PRO A 164 4.11 10.27 -15.25
C PRO A 164 2.72 9.85 -15.72
N ASP A 165 1.76 9.85 -14.80
CA ASP A 165 0.38 9.57 -15.13
C ASP A 165 -0.25 10.76 -15.88
N PRO A 166 -0.63 10.62 -17.17
CA PRO A 166 -1.14 11.74 -17.96
C PRO A 166 -2.41 12.37 -17.37
N LYS A 167 -3.17 11.61 -16.57
CA LYS A 167 -4.37 12.12 -15.86
C LYS A 167 -4.03 13.26 -14.88
N PHE A 168 -2.79 13.28 -14.38
CA PHE A 168 -2.32 14.25 -13.40
C PHE A 168 -1.26 15.20 -13.97
N ASP A 169 -0.91 15.08 -15.26
CA ASP A 169 0.02 15.97 -15.94
C ASP A 169 -0.62 17.35 -16.20
N PRO A 170 -0.11 18.44 -15.59
CA PRO A 170 -0.65 19.78 -15.81
C PRO A 170 -0.54 20.25 -17.26
N SER A 171 0.47 19.80 -18.01
CA SER A 171 0.73 20.23 -19.39
C SER A 171 -0.31 19.71 -20.39
N GLN A 172 -1.03 18.65 -20.03
CA GLN A 172 -2.12 18.10 -20.85
C GLN A 172 -3.48 18.75 -20.58
N ARG A 173 -3.58 19.67 -19.61
CA ARG A 173 -4.83 20.38 -19.28
C ARG A 173 -5.15 21.54 -20.22
N SER A 174 -4.23 21.95 -21.09
CA SER A 174 -4.33 23.18 -21.88
C SER A 174 -4.82 23.00 -23.33
N ILE A 175 -5.41 21.85 -23.69
CA ILE A 175 -5.93 21.58 -25.05
C ILE A 175 -7.46 21.43 -25.08
N LEU A 176 -8.17 22.19 -24.25
CA LEU A 176 -9.62 22.40 -24.35
C LEU A 176 -9.91 23.90 -24.27
#